data_AF-A0A515D5C1-F1
#
_entry.id   AF-A0A515D5C1-F1
#
_cell.length_a   1.000
_cell.length_b   1.000
_cell.length_c   1.000
_cell.angle_alpha   90.00
_cell.angle_beta   90.00
_cell.angle_gamma   90.00
#
_symmetry.space_group_name_H-M   'P 1'
#
loop_
_entity.id
_entity.type
_entity.pdbx_description
1 polymer ?
#
loop_
_entity_poly.entity_id
_entity_poly.type
_entity_poly.pdbx_seq_one_letter_code
_entity_poly.pdbx_strand_id
1 'polypeptide(L)'
;MMVTHKIIKDEAAQLKELMDEQLEIPSFFSCVKPAILMEAWMVLCPLVSFFLADQRDSELLIATGMSAFLGFLISVSIVNGRSLYLSLPVQLRESSQVLELLSKKVKSYAMVFLSLVLILSVLAANSALGSMAYIIPLIFFTVMMVFIFNMDIGRYRLSAFTAALELIKSRKQGGE
;
A
#
# COMPACT_ATOMS: atom_id res chain seq x y z
N MET A 1 17.58 -12.85 2.58
CA MET A 1 16.92 -14.00 1.92
C MET A 1 17.04 -13.82 0.42
N MET A 2 17.55 -14.81 -0.30
CA MET A 2 17.83 -14.70 -1.74
C MET A 2 16.75 -15.48 -2.51
N VAL A 3 15.73 -14.77 -2.99
CA VAL A 3 14.68 -15.36 -3.83
C VAL A 3 15.26 -15.54 -5.24
N THR A 4 15.22 -16.77 -5.75
CA THR A 4 15.74 -17.11 -7.09
C THR A 4 14.60 -17.28 -8.09
N HIS A 5 14.92 -17.20 -9.38
CA HIS A 5 13.96 -17.44 -10.45
C HIS A 5 13.32 -18.84 -10.42
N LYS A 6 14.03 -19.84 -9.88
CA LYS A 6 13.51 -21.20 -9.73
C LYS A 6 12.39 -21.24 -8.69
N ILE A 7 12.62 -20.63 -7.53
CA ILE A 7 11.62 -20.52 -6.45
C ILE A 7 10.35 -19.82 -6.95
N ILE A 8 10.48 -18.74 -7.72
CA ILE A 8 9.31 -18.01 -8.27
C ILE A 8 8.49 -18.89 -9.22
N LYS A 9 9.14 -19.72 -10.06
CA LYS A 9 8.45 -20.62 -10.98
C LYS A 9 7.78 -21.78 -10.23
N ASP A 10 8.47 -22.34 -9.26
CA ASP A 10 7.98 -23.47 -8.46
C ASP A 10 6.77 -23.03 -7.62
N GLU A 11 6.84 -21.86 -6.96
CA GLU A 11 5.69 -21.30 -6.21
C GLU A 11 4.52 -20.88 -7.12
N ALA A 12 4.78 -20.42 -8.35
CA ALA A 12 3.71 -20.15 -9.33
C ALA A 12 3.02 -21.43 -9.81
N ALA A 13 3.75 -22.54 -9.94
CA ALA A 13 3.18 -23.85 -10.24
C ALA A 13 2.35 -24.39 -9.07
N GLN A 14 2.87 -24.27 -7.83
CA GLN A 14 2.13 -24.63 -6.61
C GLN A 14 0.87 -23.81 -6.43
N LEU A 15 0.91 -22.49 -6.70
CA LEU A 15 -0.27 -21.64 -6.66
C LEU A 15 -1.34 -22.13 -7.65
N LYS A 16 -0.94 -22.61 -8.83
CA LYS A 16 -1.86 -23.15 -9.84
C LYS A 16 -2.46 -24.50 -9.44
N GLU A 17 -1.71 -25.32 -8.71
CA GLU A 17 -2.18 -26.62 -8.19
C GLU A 17 -3.13 -26.44 -7.01
N LEU A 18 -2.79 -25.54 -6.08
CA LEU A 18 -3.61 -25.17 -4.92
C LEU A 18 -4.82 -24.29 -5.28
N MET A 19 -4.93 -23.83 -6.54
CA MET A 19 -6.11 -23.12 -7.04
C MET A 19 -7.34 -24.02 -7.20
N ASP A 20 -7.16 -25.35 -7.28
CA ASP A 20 -8.29 -26.30 -7.26
C ASP A 20 -8.81 -26.56 -5.83
N GLU A 21 -8.05 -26.17 -4.79
CA GLU A 21 -8.57 -26.06 -3.43
C GLU A 21 -9.36 -24.75 -3.25
N GLN A 22 -10.46 -24.80 -2.50
CA GLN A 22 -11.44 -23.71 -2.39
C GLN A 22 -10.78 -22.39 -1.92
N LEU A 23 -10.75 -21.39 -2.80
CA LEU A 23 -10.34 -20.02 -2.46
C LEU A 23 -11.26 -19.44 -1.38
N GLU A 24 -10.69 -19.09 -0.23
CA GLU A 24 -11.45 -18.46 0.85
C GLU A 24 -11.78 -17.01 0.49
N ILE A 25 -13.06 -16.61 0.61
CA ILE A 25 -13.48 -15.21 0.47
C ILE A 25 -13.13 -14.49 1.77
N PRO A 26 -12.19 -13.52 1.77
CA PRO A 26 -11.78 -12.87 2.99
C PRO A 26 -12.83 -11.86 3.47
N SER A 27 -12.98 -11.75 4.79
CA SER A 27 -13.83 -10.71 5.41
C SER A 27 -13.34 -9.31 5.06
N PHE A 28 -14.27 -8.44 4.68
CA PHE A 28 -14.01 -7.04 4.33
C PHE A 28 -13.23 -6.29 5.43
N PHE A 29 -13.62 -6.47 6.69
CA PHE A 29 -12.96 -5.80 7.82
C PHE A 29 -11.50 -6.21 7.99
N SER A 30 -11.14 -7.46 7.68
CA SER A 30 -9.75 -7.93 7.71
C SER A 30 -8.88 -7.27 6.63
N CYS A 31 -9.48 -6.91 5.49
CA CYS A 31 -8.81 -6.18 4.42
C CYS A 31 -8.64 -4.69 4.74
N VAL A 32 -9.62 -4.09 5.43
CA VAL A 32 -9.73 -2.65 5.63
C VAL A 32 -8.94 -2.12 6.82
N LYS A 33 -8.70 -2.94 7.86
CA LYS A 33 -7.90 -2.54 9.04
C LYS A 33 -6.61 -1.75 8.72
N PRO A 34 -5.69 -2.23 7.86
CA PRO A 34 -4.47 -1.48 7.55
C PRO A 34 -4.73 -0.20 6.75
N ALA A 35 -5.80 -0.15 5.96
CA ALA A 35 -6.19 1.04 5.21
C ALA A 35 -6.74 2.13 6.13
N ILE A 36 -7.57 1.78 7.12
CA ILE A 36 -8.05 2.73 8.13
C ILE A 36 -6.88 3.34 8.91
N LEU A 37 -5.87 2.55 9.27
CA LEU A 37 -4.70 3.06 9.97
C LEU A 37 -3.90 4.06 9.12
N MET A 38 -3.71 3.76 7.83
CA MET A 38 -3.07 4.68 6.89
C MET A 38 -3.89 5.96 6.73
N GLU A 39 -5.20 5.85 6.54
CA GLU A 39 -6.12 6.97 6.41
C GLU A 39 -6.07 7.89 7.63
N ALA A 40 -6.18 7.31 8.83
CA ALA A 40 -6.09 8.03 10.07
C ALA A 40 -4.76 8.77 10.19
N TRP A 41 -3.64 8.14 9.80
CA TRP A 41 -2.33 8.80 9.81
C TRP A 41 -2.24 9.98 8.85
N MET A 42 -2.78 9.82 7.63
CA MET A 42 -2.82 10.86 6.61
C MET A 42 -3.64 12.07 7.07
N VAL A 43 -4.70 11.87 7.86
CA VAL A 43 -5.49 12.96 8.44
C VAL A 43 -4.80 13.57 9.67
N LEU A 44 -4.33 12.74 10.60
CA LEU A 44 -3.81 13.20 11.89
C LEU A 44 -2.51 13.99 11.76
N CYS A 45 -1.61 13.63 10.85
CA CYS A 45 -0.32 14.34 10.68
C CYS A 45 -0.50 15.83 10.34
N PRO A 46 -1.18 16.22 9.23
CA PRO A 46 -1.41 17.62 8.92
C PRO A 46 -2.33 18.28 9.94
N LEU A 47 -3.37 17.59 10.43
CA LEU A 47 -4.29 18.15 11.44
C LEU A 47 -3.52 18.60 12.69
N VAL A 48 -2.71 17.73 13.28
CA VAL A 48 -1.94 18.04 14.49
C VAL A 48 -0.84 19.07 14.19
N SER A 49 -0.10 18.91 13.08
CA SER A 49 1.04 19.80 12.78
C SER A 49 0.59 21.25 12.54
N PHE A 50 -0.44 21.45 11.72
CA PHE A 50 -0.94 22.78 11.38
C PHE A 50 -1.72 23.42 12.54
N PHE A 51 -2.44 22.62 13.34
CA PHE A 51 -3.10 23.09 14.55
C PHE A 51 -2.10 23.57 15.60
N LEU A 52 -1.02 22.80 15.85
CA LEU A 52 0.02 23.19 16.81
C LEU A 52 0.83 24.41 16.36
N ALA A 53 0.94 24.63 15.05
CA ALA A 53 1.62 25.79 14.47
C ALA A 53 0.72 27.04 14.38
N ASP A 54 -0.52 26.98 14.90
CA ASP A 54 -1.51 28.07 14.87
C ASP A 54 -1.71 28.66 13.46
N GLN A 55 -1.71 27.78 12.46
CA GLN A 55 -1.94 28.17 11.07
C GLN A 55 -3.41 28.52 10.86
N ARG A 56 -3.69 29.36 9.85
CA ARG A 56 -5.06 29.76 9.50
C ARG A 56 -5.94 28.53 9.27
N ASP A 57 -7.19 28.57 9.74
CA ASP A 57 -8.17 27.49 9.56
C ASP A 57 -8.31 27.04 8.09
N SER A 58 -8.16 27.97 7.14
CA SER A 58 -8.17 27.67 5.72
C SER A 58 -7.01 26.77 5.30
N GLU A 59 -5.79 27.02 5.80
CA GLU A 59 -4.60 26.23 5.49
C GLU A 59 -4.68 24.84 6.13
N LEU A 60 -5.17 24.78 7.37
CA LEU A 60 -5.43 23.53 8.09
C LEU A 60 -6.42 22.64 7.32
N LEU A 61 -7.54 23.21 6.88
CA LEU A 61 -8.59 22.50 6.15
C LEU A 61 -8.08 22.02 4.78
N ILE A 62 -7.33 22.85 4.06
CA ILE A 62 -6.75 22.50 2.76
C ILE A 62 -5.72 21.38 2.92
N ALA A 63 -4.78 21.50 3.86
CA ALA A 63 -3.76 20.48 4.10
C ALA A 63 -4.38 19.14 4.52
N THR A 64 -5.32 19.16 5.47
CA THR A 64 -5.97 17.95 5.98
C THR A 64 -6.89 17.33 4.92
N GLY A 65 -7.68 18.14 4.21
CA GLY A 65 -8.61 17.66 3.19
C GLY A 65 -7.88 17.04 1.98
N MET A 66 -6.81 17.67 1.50
CA MET A 66 -6.00 17.13 0.40
C MET A 66 -5.25 15.86 0.83
N SER A 67 -4.75 15.82 2.07
CA SER A 67 -4.13 14.61 2.62
C SER A 67 -5.12 13.46 2.75
N ALA A 68 -6.32 13.73 3.26
CA ALA A 68 -7.40 12.73 3.36
C ALA A 68 -7.77 12.18 1.98
N PHE A 69 -7.91 13.06 0.98
CA PHE A 69 -8.20 12.61 -0.39
C PHE A 69 -7.11 11.68 -0.94
N LEU A 70 -5.83 12.04 -0.76
CA LEU A 70 -4.72 11.20 -1.19
C LEU A 70 -4.64 9.89 -0.38
N GLY A 71 -4.89 9.97 0.92
CA GLY A 71 -5.02 8.84 1.83
C GLY A 71 -6.05 7.85 1.32
N PHE A 72 -7.23 8.34 0.92
CA PHE A 72 -8.31 7.51 0.40
C PHE A 72 -7.88 6.72 -0.86
N LEU A 73 -7.19 7.38 -1.81
CA LEU A 73 -6.68 6.70 -3.01
C LEU A 73 -5.67 5.59 -2.67
N ILE A 74 -4.79 5.84 -1.70
CA ILE A 74 -3.83 4.85 -1.21
C ILE A 74 -4.55 3.72 -0.48
N SER A 75 -5.57 4.04 0.33
CA SER A 75 -6.40 3.10 1.07
C SER A 75 -7.11 2.10 0.15
N VAL A 76 -7.65 2.55 -0.98
CA VAL A 76 -8.23 1.67 -2.01
C VAL A 76 -7.19 0.67 -2.52
N SER A 77 -5.97 1.14 -2.79
CA SER A 77 -4.87 0.28 -3.25
C SER A 77 -4.45 -0.75 -2.19
N ILE A 78 -4.41 -0.35 -0.92
CA ILE A 78 -4.12 -1.24 0.22
C ILE A 78 -5.21 -2.31 0.35
N VAL A 79 -6.49 -1.93 0.32
CA VAL A 79 -7.62 -2.88 0.42
C VAL A 79 -7.58 -3.89 -0.72
N ASN A 80 -7.36 -3.43 -1.94
CA ASN A 80 -7.26 -4.30 -3.12
C ASN A 80 -6.11 -5.31 -2.96
N GLY A 81 -4.90 -4.85 -2.63
CA GLY A 81 -3.75 -5.73 -2.42
C GLY A 81 -3.94 -6.70 -1.26
N ARG A 82 -4.53 -6.24 -0.15
CA ARG A 82 -4.81 -7.07 1.03
C ARG A 82 -5.90 -8.11 0.75
N SER A 83 -6.92 -7.75 -0.03
CA SER A 83 -7.99 -8.67 -0.42
C SER A 83 -7.46 -9.82 -1.29
N LEU A 84 -6.52 -9.52 -2.20
CA LEU A 84 -5.86 -10.53 -3.01
C LEU A 84 -4.96 -11.43 -2.14
N TYR A 85 -4.17 -10.82 -1.25
CA TYR A 85 -3.31 -11.58 -0.34
C TYR A 85 -4.10 -12.55 0.56
N LEU A 86 -5.22 -12.09 1.13
CA LEU A 86 -6.04 -12.91 2.03
C LEU A 86 -6.88 -13.96 1.31
N SER A 87 -7.17 -13.79 0.01
CA SER A 87 -7.82 -14.84 -0.78
C SER A 87 -6.90 -16.01 -1.13
N LEU A 88 -5.58 -15.87 -0.92
CA LEU A 88 -4.65 -16.97 -1.16
C LEU A 88 -4.80 -18.05 -0.09
N PRO A 89 -4.64 -19.34 -0.45
CA PRO A 89 -4.64 -20.45 0.51
C PRO A 89 -3.66 -20.20 1.65
N VAL A 90 -4.05 -20.57 2.87
CA VAL A 90 -3.21 -20.38 4.09
C VAL A 90 -1.85 -21.05 3.92
N GLN A 91 -1.83 -22.26 3.35
CA GLN A 91 -0.63 -23.04 3.07
C GLN A 91 0.39 -22.22 2.26
N LEU A 92 -0.06 -21.47 1.25
CA LEU A 92 0.81 -20.64 0.43
C LEU A 92 1.22 -19.35 1.16
N ARG A 93 0.31 -18.73 1.92
CA ARG A 93 0.62 -17.53 2.72
C ARG A 93 1.75 -17.76 3.72
N GLU A 94 1.85 -18.97 4.27
CA GLU A 94 2.83 -19.33 5.29
C GLU A 94 4.12 -19.93 4.70
N SER A 95 4.05 -20.63 3.55
CA SER A 95 5.21 -21.30 2.94
C SER A 95 5.94 -20.47 1.88
N SER A 96 5.25 -19.52 1.22
CA SER A 96 5.81 -18.76 0.09
C SER A 96 6.83 -17.72 0.54
N GLN A 97 8.06 -17.89 0.06
CA GLN A 97 9.14 -16.92 0.27
C GLN A 97 8.91 -15.64 -0.54
N VAL A 98 8.22 -15.75 -1.69
CA VAL A 98 7.86 -14.60 -2.53
C VAL A 98 6.84 -13.70 -1.82
N LEU A 99 5.78 -14.27 -1.24
CA LEU A 99 4.77 -13.54 -0.48
C LEU A 99 5.35 -12.92 0.79
N GLU A 100 6.25 -13.63 1.48
CA GLU A 100 6.95 -13.09 2.64
C GLU A 100 7.83 -11.88 2.25
N LEU A 101 8.61 -12.01 1.17
CA LEU A 101 9.44 -10.92 0.66
C LEU A 101 8.59 -9.70 0.25
N LEU A 102 7.51 -9.92 -0.49
CA LEU A 102 6.60 -8.86 -0.91
C LEU A 102 5.97 -8.16 0.31
N SER A 103 5.50 -8.93 1.29
CA SER A 103 4.92 -8.40 2.52
C SER A 103 5.92 -7.57 3.32
N LYS A 104 7.19 -8.01 3.42
CA LYS A 104 8.25 -7.25 4.08
C LYS A 104 8.55 -5.94 3.37
N LYS A 105 8.64 -5.95 2.03
CA LYS A 105 8.84 -4.74 1.24
C LYS A 105 7.69 -3.76 1.39
N VAL A 106 6.45 -4.21 1.20
CA VAL A 106 5.26 -3.35 1.36
C VAL A 106 5.25 -2.69 2.74
N LYS A 107 5.52 -3.44 3.82
CA LYS A 107 5.65 -2.88 5.17
C LYS A 107 6.77 -1.85 5.28
N SER A 108 7.95 -2.14 4.71
CA SER A 108 9.09 -1.21 4.72
C SER A 108 8.78 0.09 3.97
N TYR A 109 8.21 0.02 2.77
CA TYR A 109 7.81 1.20 1.99
C TYR A 109 6.72 2.00 2.69
N ALA A 110 5.74 1.33 3.31
CA ALA A 110 4.71 1.97 4.11
C ALA A 110 5.32 2.73 5.30
N MET A 111 6.27 2.14 6.04
CA MET A 111 6.96 2.81 7.16
C MET A 111 7.73 4.06 6.71
N VAL A 112 8.44 3.98 5.58
CA VAL A 112 9.15 5.13 5.00
C VAL A 112 8.14 6.22 4.61
N PHE A 113 7.03 5.85 3.98
CA PHE A 113 5.99 6.79 3.57
C PHE A 113 5.33 7.47 4.77
N LEU A 114 4.95 6.72 5.81
CA LEU A 114 4.37 7.27 7.05
C LEU A 114 5.30 8.28 7.72
N SER A 115 6.60 7.97 7.75
CA SER A 115 7.63 8.87 8.29
C SER A 115 7.75 10.14 7.45
N LEU A 116 7.73 10.01 6.12
CA LEU A 116 7.80 11.13 5.20
C LEU A 116 6.58 12.06 5.34
N VAL A 117 5.37 11.50 5.48
CA VAL A 117 4.14 12.27 5.71
C VAL A 117 4.26 13.14 6.98
N LEU A 118 4.77 12.55 8.07
CA LEU A 118 4.97 13.26 9.33
C LEU A 118 6.03 14.37 9.20
N ILE A 119 7.17 14.06 8.59
CA ILE A 119 8.25 15.05 8.39
C ILE A 119 7.75 16.22 7.55
N LEU A 120 7.07 15.94 6.44
CA LEU A 120 6.52 16.98 5.58
C LEU A 120 5.46 17.81 6.29
N SER A 121 4.57 17.21 7.09
CA SER A 121 3.53 17.96 7.80
C SER A 121 4.13 18.92 8.82
N VAL A 122 5.14 18.48 9.57
CA VAL A 122 5.83 19.31 10.56
C VAL A 122 6.63 20.42 9.88
N LEU A 123 7.40 20.12 8.83
CA LEU A 123 8.19 21.13 8.12
C LEU A 123 7.30 22.18 7.45
N ALA A 124 6.22 21.77 6.81
CA ALA A 124 5.31 22.67 6.13
C ALA A 124 4.54 23.57 7.10
N ALA A 125 4.09 23.04 8.25
CA ALA A 125 3.40 23.80 9.28
C ALA A 125 4.26 24.95 9.85
N ASN A 126 5.59 24.79 9.86
CA ASN A 126 6.54 25.81 10.30
C ASN A 126 7.05 26.70 9.16
N SER A 127 6.48 26.59 7.96
CA SER A 127 6.91 27.35 6.78
C SER A 127 5.95 28.51 6.46
N ALA A 128 6.47 29.57 5.84
CA ALA A 128 5.65 30.71 5.39
C ALA A 128 4.71 30.38 4.22
N LEU A 129 4.89 29.21 3.58
CA LEU A 129 4.12 28.77 2.41
C LEU A 129 2.85 28.00 2.78
N GLY A 130 2.59 27.78 4.08
CA GLY A 130 1.37 27.14 4.57
C GLY A 130 1.15 25.75 3.99
N SER A 131 -0.10 25.47 3.59
CA SER A 131 -0.54 24.18 3.06
C SER A 131 0.15 23.79 1.74
N MET A 132 0.62 24.75 0.95
CA MET A 132 1.27 24.48 -0.34
C MET A 132 2.63 23.82 -0.15
N ALA A 133 3.36 24.19 0.90
CA ALA A 133 4.61 23.51 1.28
C ALA A 133 4.40 22.07 1.75
N TYR A 134 3.17 21.67 2.07
CA TYR A 134 2.84 20.29 2.40
C TYR A 134 2.37 19.52 1.15
N ILE A 135 1.39 20.06 0.43
CA ILE A 135 0.69 19.35 -0.65
C ILE A 135 1.62 19.06 -1.83
N ILE A 136 2.40 20.05 -2.27
CA ILE A 136 3.26 19.90 -3.44
C ILE A 136 4.32 18.81 -3.19
N PRO A 137 5.10 18.84 -2.09
CA PRO A 137 6.02 17.76 -1.79
C PRO A 137 5.32 16.42 -1.54
N LEU A 138 4.18 16.40 -0.86
CA LEU A 138 3.46 15.16 -0.58
C LEU A 138 3.08 14.43 -1.88
N ILE A 139 2.52 15.14 -2.86
CA ILE A 139 2.18 14.57 -4.16
C ILE A 139 3.44 14.09 -4.88
N PHE A 140 4.48 14.94 -4.94
CA PHE A 140 5.73 14.61 -5.61
C PHE A 140 6.39 13.34 -5.05
N PHE A 141 6.55 13.26 -3.72
CA PHE A 141 7.13 12.10 -3.06
C PHE A 141 6.25 10.86 -3.14
N THR A 142 4.93 11.01 -3.14
CA THR A 142 4.01 9.88 -3.35
C THR A 142 4.21 9.27 -4.73
N VAL A 143 4.23 10.10 -5.78
CA VAL A 143 4.48 9.65 -7.15
C VAL A 143 5.86 8.98 -7.25
N MET A 144 6.90 9.62 -6.70
CA MET A 144 8.25 9.07 -6.70
C MET A 144 8.32 7.70 -5.98
N MET A 145 7.65 7.57 -4.83
CA MET A 145 7.58 6.31 -4.08
C MET A 145 6.88 5.21 -4.86
N VAL A 146 5.79 5.53 -5.58
CA VAL A 146 5.11 4.57 -6.46
C VAL A 146 6.04 4.10 -7.57
N PHE A 147 6.80 5.01 -8.21
CA PHE A 147 7.79 4.63 -9.22
C PHE A 147 8.90 3.74 -8.64
N ILE A 148 9.50 4.13 -7.52
CA ILE A 148 10.57 3.37 -6.86
C ILE A 148 10.06 1.98 -6.45
N PHE A 149 8.85 1.89 -5.88
CA PHE A 149 8.23 0.62 -5.52
C PHE A 149 8.04 -0.27 -6.75
N ASN A 150 7.48 0.27 -7.85
CA ASN A 150 7.29 -0.48 -9.09
C ASN A 150 8.62 -0.94 -9.70
N MET A 151 9.66 -0.10 -9.67
CA MET A 151 11.00 -0.48 -10.14
C MET A 151 11.61 -1.57 -9.27
N ASP A 152 11.51 -1.46 -7.94
CA ASP A 152 12.05 -2.45 -7.00
C ASP A 152 11.33 -3.81 -7.15
N ILE A 153 9.99 -3.82 -7.18
CA ILE A 153 9.22 -5.05 -7.41
C ILE A 153 9.48 -5.61 -8.83
N GLY A 154 9.59 -4.76 -9.84
CA GLY A 154 9.85 -5.15 -11.22
C GLY A 154 11.17 -5.93 -11.40
N ARG A 155 12.19 -5.66 -10.56
CA ARG A 155 13.46 -6.40 -10.56
C ARG A 155 13.30 -7.89 -10.26
N TYR A 156 12.28 -8.26 -9.49
CA TYR A 156 12.02 -9.65 -9.12
C TYR A 156 11.38 -10.46 -10.26
N ARG A 157 11.01 -9.82 -11.39
CA ARG A 157 10.44 -10.46 -12.59
C ARG A 157 9.37 -11.50 -12.21
N LEU A 158 8.46 -11.08 -11.33
CA LEU A 158 7.37 -11.91 -10.82
C LEU A 158 6.31 -12.22 -11.88
N SER A 159 6.59 -12.05 -13.18
CA SER A 159 5.60 -12.16 -14.25
C SER A 159 4.80 -13.46 -14.22
N ALA A 160 5.44 -14.60 -13.90
CA ALA A 160 4.74 -15.88 -13.73
C ALA A 160 3.81 -15.90 -12.50
N PHE A 161 4.26 -15.34 -11.38
CA PHE A 161 3.48 -15.24 -10.15
C PHE A 161 2.34 -14.21 -10.30
N THR A 162 2.61 -13.06 -10.92
CA THR A 162 1.63 -12.04 -11.27
C THR A 162 0.59 -12.56 -12.27
N ALA A 163 0.98 -13.36 -13.26
CA ALA A 163 0.04 -13.99 -14.18
C ALA A 163 -0.90 -14.96 -13.45
N ALA A 164 -0.37 -15.76 -12.52
CA ALA A 164 -1.18 -16.63 -11.69
C ALA A 164 -2.12 -15.85 -10.73
N LEU A 165 -1.65 -14.72 -10.18
CA LEU A 165 -2.50 -13.81 -9.39
C LEU A 165 -3.59 -13.12 -10.24
N GLU A 166 -3.29 -12.73 -11.47
CA GLU A 166 -4.28 -12.13 -12.38
C GLU A 166 -5.35 -13.14 -12.80
N LEU A 167 -5.01 -14.43 -12.95
CA LEU A 167 -6.00 -15.50 -13.16
C LEU A 167 -6.97 -15.65 -11.97
N ILE A 168 -6.48 -15.49 -10.74
CA ILE A 168 -7.31 -15.51 -9.53
C ILE A 168 -8.23 -14.28 -9.50
N LYS A 169 -7.68 -13.11 -9.84
CA LYS A 169 -8.42 -11.85 -9.89
C LYS A 169 -9.50 -11.87 -10.97
N SER A 170 -9.22 -12.44 -12.15
CA SER A 170 -10.21 -12.55 -13.23
C SER A 170 -11.34 -13.51 -12.88
N ARG A 171 -11.06 -14.66 -12.24
CA ARG A 171 -12.09 -15.58 -11.73
C ARG A 171 -12.94 -14.97 -10.61
N LYS A 172 -12.39 -14.06 -9.80
CA LYS A 172 -13.17 -13.31 -8.80
C LYS A 172 -14.13 -12.30 -9.45
N GLN A 173 -13.80 -11.79 -10.63
CA GLN A 173 -14.61 -10.80 -11.36
C GLN A 173 -15.60 -11.44 -12.34
N GLY A 174 -15.31 -12.64 -12.85
CA GLY A 174 -16.22 -13.45 -13.64
C GLY A 174 -16.78 -14.59 -12.81
N GLY A 175 -17.98 -14.41 -12.27
CA GLY A 175 -18.76 -15.52 -11.74
C GLY A 175 -19.18 -16.45 -12.88
N GLU A 176 -18.53 -17.60 -12.96
CA GLU A 176 -19.14 -18.86 -13.36
C GLU A 176 -19.07 -19.82 -12.18
#